data_AF-A0AAU9KQV7-F1
#
_entry.id   AF-A0AAU9KQV7-F1
#
_cell.length_a   1.000
_cell.length_b   1.000
_cell.length_c   1.000
_cell.angle_alpha   90.00
_cell.angle_beta   90.00
_cell.angle_gamma   90.00
#
_symmetry.space_group_name_H-M   'P 1'
#
loop_
_entity.id
_entity.type
_entity.pdbx_description
1 polymer ?
#
loop_
_entity_poly.entity_id
_entity_poly.type
_entity_poly.pdbx_seq_one_letter_code
_entity_poly.pdbx_strand_id
1 'polypeptide(L)'
;MTRRAKEQRTMRVQAKQQRLEENMLREKRLSSRPTWIQLLLAIDGPSLTTSSSSLHGFMSKSPIKSSIVNKLQWKSLQVPIAASGGFQLPIKLDASKGELLYSFSTRNYDVNFGVQMISADGDLIELLGTRRYESHKEQVQGRLSLTGPGMVLLLWDNSFSWVNSKQLAYNVELKQDTLPMSDAKRMQLALDARLKRDQKLLQCEGEYDKLETQVQTEAQTIELLHHQIEELQAQLRQHEESKETIMKKKDQVGEQIDDLTWELQALSWRCLDQTVLHRILDYLDQKDLFAWLLTNKMCCDFARAYQARKSSVDSDGCDVA
;
A
#
# COMPACT_ATOMS: atom_id res chain seq x y z
N MET A 1 22.05 -34.98 19.11
CA MET A 1 20.92 -34.33 18.39
C MET A 1 21.34 -34.06 16.96
N THR A 2 20.55 -34.48 15.97
CA THR A 2 20.84 -34.22 14.55
C THR A 2 20.54 -32.77 14.19
N ARG A 3 21.31 -32.19 13.25
CA ARG A 3 21.14 -30.82 12.74
C ARG A 3 19.69 -30.53 12.33
N ARG A 4 19.04 -31.51 11.69
CA ARG A 4 17.63 -31.48 11.27
C ARG A 4 16.63 -31.34 12.43
N ALA A 5 16.89 -31.97 13.57
CA ALA A 5 16.03 -31.86 14.75
C ALA A 5 16.15 -30.48 15.43
N LYS A 6 17.34 -29.87 15.37
CA LYS A 6 17.57 -28.50 15.87
C LYS A 6 16.85 -27.47 14.98
N GLU A 7 16.93 -27.63 13.66
CA GLU A 7 16.22 -26.78 12.67
C GLU A 7 14.69 -26.87 12.80
N GLN A 8 14.13 -28.07 12.97
CA GLN A 8 12.69 -28.21 13.19
C GLN A 8 12.23 -27.57 14.51
N ARG A 9 13.05 -27.64 15.57
CA ARG A 9 12.74 -27.00 16.85
C ARG A 9 12.77 -25.48 16.74
N THR A 10 13.75 -24.91 16.02
CA THR A 10 13.81 -23.45 15.80
C THR A 10 12.64 -22.96 14.97
N MET A 11 12.25 -23.69 13.91
CA MET A 11 11.08 -23.35 13.08
C MET A 11 9.77 -23.33 13.90
N ARG A 12 9.56 -24.33 14.79
CA ARG A 12 8.37 -24.36 15.66
C ARG A 12 8.34 -23.20 16.67
N VAL A 13 9.50 -22.84 17.22
CA VAL A 13 9.60 -21.71 18.16
C VAL A 13 9.32 -20.40 17.44
N GLN A 14 9.89 -20.19 16.25
CA GLN A 14 9.64 -18.99 15.44
C GLN A 14 8.18 -18.88 15.02
N ALA A 15 7.56 -19.96 14.54
CA ALA A 15 6.14 -19.96 14.16
C ALA A 15 5.24 -19.63 15.37
N LYS A 16 5.57 -20.16 16.56
CA LYS A 16 4.83 -19.83 17.79
C LYS A 16 4.99 -18.35 18.16
N GLN A 17 6.18 -17.79 17.99
CA GLN A 17 6.46 -16.39 18.29
C GLN A 17 5.74 -15.44 17.32
N GLN A 18 5.77 -15.74 16.02
CA GLN A 18 5.01 -15.00 15.00
C GLN A 18 3.51 -15.01 15.32
N ARG A 19 2.94 -16.17 15.66
CA ARG A 19 1.52 -16.26 16.03
C ARG A 19 1.17 -15.43 17.26
N LEU A 20 2.07 -15.35 18.24
CA LEU A 20 1.88 -14.48 19.42
C LEU A 20 1.93 -13.01 19.04
N GLU A 21 2.88 -12.61 18.19
CA GLU A 21 2.99 -11.23 17.68
C GLU A 21 1.75 -10.83 16.87
N GLU A 22 1.27 -11.71 15.99
CA GLU A 22 0.03 -11.51 15.24
C GLU A 22 -1.19 -11.37 16.16
N ASN A 23 -1.31 -12.23 17.18
CA ASN A 23 -2.38 -12.14 18.18
C ASN A 23 -2.31 -10.81 18.94
N MET A 24 -1.12 -10.39 19.38
CA MET A 24 -0.92 -9.11 20.06
C MET A 24 -1.31 -7.92 19.18
N LEU A 25 -0.92 -7.94 17.90
CA LEU A 25 -1.30 -6.90 16.93
C LEU A 25 -2.81 -6.90 16.68
N ARG A 26 -3.44 -8.07 16.61
CA ARG A 26 -4.88 -8.21 16.47
C ARG A 26 -5.62 -7.67 17.68
N GLU A 27 -5.19 -8.01 18.89
CA GLU A 27 -5.75 -7.47 20.13
C GLU A 27 -5.58 -5.96 20.20
N LYS A 28 -4.40 -5.42 19.89
CA LYS A 28 -4.17 -3.97 19.81
C LYS A 28 -5.10 -3.28 18.80
N ARG A 29 -5.36 -3.93 17.66
CA ARG A 29 -6.29 -3.43 16.64
C ARG A 29 -7.75 -3.47 17.10
N LEU A 30 -8.13 -4.48 17.89
CA LEU A 30 -9.48 -4.59 18.43
C LEU A 30 -9.69 -3.61 19.60
N SER A 31 -8.73 -3.51 20.51
CA SER A 31 -8.78 -2.62 21.68
C SER A 31 -8.68 -1.14 21.33
N SER A 32 -8.24 -0.79 20.13
CA SER A 32 -8.28 0.59 19.61
C SER A 32 -9.60 0.97 18.93
N ARG A 33 -10.52 0.03 18.68
CA ARG A 33 -11.80 0.32 18.03
C ARG A 33 -12.79 0.92 19.03
N PRO A 34 -13.19 2.21 18.89
CA PRO A 34 -14.07 2.87 19.86
C PRO A 34 -15.42 2.17 20.02
N THR A 35 -15.97 1.66 18.92
CA THR A 35 -17.24 0.91 18.90
C THR A 35 -17.15 -0.45 19.60
N TRP A 36 -15.97 -1.08 19.61
CA TRP A 36 -15.74 -2.32 20.35
C TRP A 36 -15.60 -2.05 21.85
N ILE A 37 -14.85 -1.02 22.20
CA ILE A 37 -14.67 -0.59 23.59
C ILE A 37 -16.01 -0.20 24.23
N GLN A 38 -16.82 0.61 23.52
CA GLN A 38 -18.15 1.02 24.00
C GLN A 38 -19.09 -0.19 24.20
N LEU A 39 -19.04 -1.16 23.28
CA LEU A 39 -19.83 -2.38 23.40
C LEU A 39 -19.44 -3.20 24.63
N LEU A 40 -18.13 -3.40 24.85
CA LEU A 40 -17.64 -4.13 26.03
C LEU A 40 -17.98 -3.40 27.32
N LEU A 41 -17.82 -2.07 27.38
CA LEU A 41 -18.23 -1.28 28.55
C LEU A 41 -19.74 -1.39 28.84
N ALA A 42 -20.57 -1.50 27.81
CA ALA A 42 -22.01 -1.68 27.97
C ALA A 42 -22.39 -3.09 28.49
N ILE A 43 -21.58 -4.11 28.18
CA ILE A 43 -21.80 -5.50 28.60
C ILE A 43 -21.20 -5.76 29.99
N ASP A 44 -19.94 -5.39 30.17
CA ASP A 44 -19.09 -5.73 31.33
C ASP A 44 -19.05 -4.62 32.39
N GLY A 45 -19.69 -3.47 32.13
CA GLY A 45 -19.81 -2.38 33.11
C GLY A 45 -20.41 -2.87 34.44
N PRO A 46 -20.07 -2.26 35.59
CA PRO A 46 -20.40 -2.81 36.90
C PRO A 46 -21.90 -3.12 37.04
N SER A 47 -22.27 -4.40 37.18
CA SER A 47 -23.53 -4.82 37.79
C SER A 47 -23.24 -5.24 39.23
N LEU A 48 -24.07 -4.77 40.15
CA LEU A 48 -24.13 -5.36 41.49
C LEU A 48 -24.99 -6.62 41.39
N THR A 49 -24.34 -7.77 41.21
CA THR A 49 -24.96 -9.05 41.52
C THR A 49 -25.09 -9.14 43.04
N THR A 50 -26.30 -8.95 43.57
CA THR A 50 -26.63 -9.39 44.93
C THR A 50 -27.25 -10.79 44.84
N SER A 51 -26.67 -11.69 45.64
CA SER A 51 -27.23 -12.92 46.23
C SER A 51 -27.41 -14.20 45.40
N SER A 52 -26.49 -15.13 45.62
CA SER A 52 -26.77 -16.47 46.16
C SER A 52 -25.72 -16.71 47.26
N SER A 53 -25.96 -17.17 48.49
CA SER A 53 -27.12 -17.77 49.14
C SER A 53 -26.73 -17.98 50.61
N SER A 54 -27.44 -17.39 51.57
CA SER A 54 -27.53 -17.95 52.92
C SER A 54 -28.92 -17.67 53.47
N LEU A 55 -29.68 -18.75 53.66
CA LEU A 55 -30.97 -18.76 54.31
C LEU A 55 -30.78 -18.52 55.81
N HIS A 56 -31.31 -17.41 56.34
CA HIS A 56 -32.11 -17.43 57.57
C HIS A 56 -32.77 -16.08 57.85
N GLY A 57 -34.10 -16.10 57.92
CA GLY A 57 -34.85 -15.57 59.06
C GLY A 57 -35.02 -14.05 59.23
N PHE A 58 -36.29 -13.65 59.08
CA PHE A 58 -37.02 -12.60 59.81
C PHE A 58 -37.26 -11.24 59.15
N MET A 59 -38.53 -10.85 59.31
CA MET A 59 -39.22 -9.65 58.87
C MET A 59 -38.59 -8.36 59.40
N SER A 60 -38.41 -7.37 58.53
CA SER A 60 -38.59 -5.96 58.91
C SER A 60 -38.81 -5.08 57.68
N LYS A 61 -39.93 -4.34 57.68
CA LYS A 61 -40.25 -3.30 56.71
C LYS A 61 -39.31 -2.11 56.92
N SER A 62 -38.44 -1.84 55.95
CA SER A 62 -37.87 -0.51 55.72
C SER A 62 -37.65 -0.30 54.22
N PRO A 63 -37.96 0.88 53.66
CA PRO A 63 -37.68 1.17 52.26
C PRO A 63 -36.19 1.52 52.13
N ILE A 64 -35.35 0.53 51.90
CA ILE A 64 -33.93 0.76 51.61
C ILE A 64 -33.83 1.30 50.18
N LYS A 65 -33.91 2.63 50.04
CA LYS A 65 -33.37 3.36 48.87
C LYS A 65 -31.84 3.35 48.99
N SER A 66 -31.20 2.26 48.61
CA SER A 66 -29.77 2.29 48.30
C SER A 66 -29.63 2.60 46.82
N SER A 67 -29.65 3.89 46.46
CA SER A 67 -29.20 4.30 45.14
C SER A 67 -27.73 3.93 45.02
N ILE A 68 -27.40 3.17 43.97
CA ILE A 68 -26.06 2.66 43.73
C ILE A 68 -25.25 3.83 43.19
N VAL A 69 -24.40 4.38 44.04
CA VAL A 69 -23.53 5.50 43.72
C VAL A 69 -22.28 4.97 43.03
N ASN A 70 -22.19 5.12 41.70
CA ASN A 70 -20.92 4.93 41.01
C ASN A 70 -20.02 6.13 41.33
N LYS A 71 -18.89 5.89 42.02
CA LYS A 71 -17.97 6.93 42.52
C LYS A 71 -16.73 7.02 41.62
N LEU A 72 -16.63 8.10 40.87
CA LEU A 72 -15.48 8.46 40.04
C LEU A 72 -14.66 9.54 40.75
N GLN A 73 -13.33 9.56 40.55
CA GLN A 73 -12.45 10.50 41.23
C GLN A 73 -11.27 10.95 40.35
N TRP A 74 -10.99 12.25 40.36
CA TRP A 74 -9.86 12.90 39.68
C TRP A 74 -9.04 13.70 40.68
N LYS A 75 -7.73 13.48 40.71
CA LYS A 75 -6.80 14.19 41.59
C LYS A 75 -5.59 14.68 40.82
N SER A 76 -5.13 15.87 41.18
CA SER A 76 -3.80 16.34 40.79
C SER A 76 -3.24 17.25 41.87
N LEU A 77 -1.93 17.18 42.08
CA LEU A 77 -1.24 17.97 43.10
C LEU A 77 -0.62 19.25 42.55
N GLN A 78 -0.28 19.29 41.25
CA GLN A 78 0.47 20.40 40.65
C GLN A 78 0.08 20.57 39.17
N VAL A 79 -1.03 21.26 38.92
CA VAL A 79 -1.42 21.70 37.58
C VAL A 79 -1.02 23.16 37.38
N PRO A 80 -0.12 23.47 36.43
CA PRO A 80 0.24 24.85 36.13
C PRO A 80 -0.89 25.55 35.37
N ILE A 81 -1.33 26.71 35.86
CA ILE A 81 -2.23 27.63 35.15
C ILE A 81 -1.41 28.83 34.72
N ALA A 82 -1.25 29.01 33.41
CA ALA A 82 -0.47 30.10 32.83
C ALA A 82 -1.05 31.48 33.22
N ALA A 83 -0.19 32.50 33.18
CA ALA A 83 -0.65 33.89 33.24
C ALA A 83 -1.60 34.17 32.05
N SER A 84 -2.68 34.91 32.29
CA SER A 84 -3.75 35.16 31.32
C SER A 84 -4.44 33.91 30.73
N GLY A 85 -4.25 32.73 31.34
CA GLY A 85 -4.78 31.45 30.86
C GLY A 85 -5.81 30.84 31.80
N GLY A 86 -6.26 29.62 31.47
CA GLY A 86 -7.16 28.84 32.31
C GLY A 86 -6.94 27.34 32.17
N PHE A 87 -7.49 26.58 33.11
CA PHE A 87 -7.51 25.13 33.11
C PHE A 87 -8.96 24.65 33.22
N GLN A 88 -9.31 23.64 32.42
CA GLN A 88 -10.65 23.06 32.40
C GLN A 88 -10.59 21.54 32.60
N LEU A 89 -11.48 21.02 33.45
CA LEU A 89 -11.63 19.59 33.66
C LEU A 89 -13.02 19.15 33.16
N PRO A 90 -13.10 18.47 32.00
CA PRO A 90 -14.35 17.90 31.49
C PRO A 90 -14.68 16.58 32.17
N ILE A 91 -15.89 16.48 32.71
CA ILE A 91 -16.42 15.29 33.38
C ILE A 91 -17.76 14.93 32.74
N LYS A 92 -17.86 13.70 32.22
CA LYS A 92 -19.11 13.19 31.64
C LYS A 92 -20.03 12.63 32.74
N LEU A 93 -21.28 13.05 32.74
CA LEU A 93 -22.35 12.49 33.57
C LEU A 93 -23.28 11.65 32.68
N ASP A 94 -23.31 10.34 32.92
CA ASP A 94 -24.16 9.42 32.16
C ASP A 94 -25.52 9.16 32.85
N ALA A 95 -25.63 9.48 34.15
CA ALA A 95 -26.83 9.26 34.94
C ALA A 95 -27.81 10.45 34.90
N SER A 96 -29.07 10.18 35.23
CA SER A 96 -30.11 11.22 35.38
C SER A 96 -29.88 12.11 36.61
N LYS A 97 -29.16 11.61 37.62
CA LYS A 97 -28.79 12.34 38.82
C LYS A 97 -27.35 12.04 39.19
N GLY A 98 -26.63 13.08 39.55
CA GLY A 98 -25.26 12.98 40.03
C GLY A 98 -24.98 13.99 41.12
N GLU A 99 -23.87 13.80 41.79
CA GLU A 99 -23.38 14.66 42.85
C GLU A 99 -21.87 14.83 42.67
N LEU A 100 -21.48 16.07 42.43
CA LEU A 100 -20.09 16.46 42.26
C LEU A 100 -19.59 17.05 43.59
N LEU A 101 -18.54 16.46 44.13
CA LEU A 101 -17.77 17.03 45.24
C LEU A 101 -16.44 17.51 44.68
N TYR A 102 -16.04 18.74 44.99
CA TYR A 102 -14.75 19.26 44.59
C TYR A 102 -14.04 19.87 45.78
N SER A 103 -12.71 19.77 45.78
CA SER A 103 -11.85 20.58 46.62
C SER A 103 -10.60 20.98 45.86
N PHE A 104 -10.13 22.21 46.06
CA PHE A 104 -8.92 22.72 45.42
C PHE A 104 -8.21 23.78 46.23
N SER A 105 -6.90 23.91 46.01
CA SER A 105 -6.05 24.96 46.56
C SER A 105 -5.02 25.41 45.52
N THR A 106 -4.54 26.63 45.66
CA THR A 106 -3.44 27.18 44.85
C THR A 106 -2.22 27.42 45.72
N ARG A 107 -1.01 27.21 45.19
CA ARG A 107 0.21 27.46 45.97
C ARG A 107 0.40 28.94 46.32
N ASN A 108 0.19 29.80 45.33
CA ASN A 108 0.34 31.24 45.45
C ASN A 108 -0.85 31.92 44.74
N TYR A 109 -1.33 33.03 45.31
CA TYR A 109 -2.40 33.87 44.76
C TYR A 109 -3.77 33.20 44.64
N ASP A 110 -4.79 34.04 44.49
CA ASP A 110 -6.17 33.64 44.24
C ASP A 110 -6.40 33.20 42.79
N VAL A 111 -7.51 32.52 42.51
CA VAL A 111 -7.89 32.05 41.17
C VAL A 111 -9.39 32.23 40.97
N ASN A 112 -9.83 32.47 39.72
CA ASN A 112 -11.24 32.43 39.41
C ASN A 112 -11.67 30.97 39.26
N PHE A 113 -12.79 30.60 39.85
CA PHE A 113 -13.34 29.25 39.73
C PHE A 113 -14.83 29.30 39.44
N GLY A 114 -15.27 28.45 38.52
CA GLY A 114 -16.67 28.28 38.14
C GLY A 114 -16.95 26.84 37.70
N VAL A 115 -18.22 26.47 37.69
CA VAL A 115 -18.68 25.15 37.22
C VAL A 115 -19.85 25.35 36.27
N GLN A 116 -19.75 24.78 35.08
CA GLN A 116 -20.77 24.83 34.05
C GLN A 116 -21.12 23.42 33.60
N MET A 117 -22.31 23.22 33.06
CA MET A 117 -22.76 21.93 32.52
C MET A 117 -23.38 22.14 31.15
N ILE A 118 -22.96 21.33 30.18
CA ILE A 118 -23.57 21.24 28.86
C ILE A 118 -24.53 20.06 28.91
N SER A 119 -25.83 20.32 28.84
CA SER A 119 -26.87 19.28 28.81
C SER A 119 -26.76 18.44 27.52
N ALA A 120 -27.35 17.25 27.51
CA ALA A 120 -27.48 16.43 26.30
C ALA A 120 -28.17 17.18 25.14
N ASP A 121 -29.04 18.16 25.46
CA ASP A 121 -29.75 19.00 24.50
C ASP A 121 -28.88 20.15 23.95
N GLY A 122 -27.66 20.34 24.47
CA GLY A 122 -26.73 21.40 24.07
C GLY A 122 -26.82 22.68 24.90
N ASP A 123 -27.78 22.77 25.82
CA ASP A 123 -27.94 23.94 26.69
C ASP A 123 -26.79 24.06 27.69
N LEU A 124 -26.23 25.28 27.81
CA LEU A 124 -25.21 25.62 28.79
C LEU A 124 -25.87 26.10 30.09
N ILE A 125 -25.74 25.29 31.14
CA ILE A 125 -26.27 25.55 32.48
C ILE A 125 -25.10 25.96 33.39
N GLU A 126 -25.13 27.19 33.90
CA GLU A 126 -24.16 27.64 34.90
C GLU A 126 -24.54 27.08 36.28
N LEU A 127 -23.75 26.15 36.80
CA LEU A 127 -24.01 25.50 38.10
C LEU A 127 -23.41 26.28 39.26
N LEU A 128 -22.24 26.88 39.03
CA LEU A 128 -21.55 27.75 39.96
C LEU A 128 -20.91 28.89 39.16
N GLY A 129 -21.37 30.11 39.41
CA GLY A 129 -20.86 31.27 38.70
C GLY A 129 -19.40 31.55 38.98
N THR A 130 -18.66 31.97 37.95
CA THR A 130 -17.23 32.23 38.05
C THR A 130 -16.95 33.34 39.06
N ARG A 131 -16.25 33.01 40.15
CA ARG A 131 -15.89 33.94 41.22
C ARG A 131 -14.43 33.80 41.60
N ARG A 132 -13.87 34.87 42.17
CA ARG A 132 -12.49 34.91 42.64
C ARG A 132 -12.39 34.28 44.03
N TYR A 133 -11.54 33.26 44.17
CA TYR A 133 -11.33 32.55 45.42
C TYR A 133 -9.88 32.70 45.90
N GLU A 134 -9.71 33.05 47.18
CA GLU A 134 -8.41 33.08 47.85
C GLU A 134 -7.92 31.67 48.23
N SER A 135 -7.92 30.74 47.27
CA SER A 135 -7.62 29.32 47.47
C SER A 135 -6.17 29.01 47.89
N HIS A 136 -5.33 30.05 48.02
CA HIS A 136 -3.97 29.99 48.55
C HIS A 136 -3.91 30.17 50.07
N LYS A 137 -4.93 30.77 50.66
CA LYS A 137 -5.04 30.94 52.12
C LYS A 137 -5.79 29.76 52.75
N GLU A 138 -6.87 29.33 52.10
CA GLU A 138 -7.71 28.24 52.57
C GLU A 138 -8.15 27.36 51.39
N GLN A 139 -8.21 26.04 51.60
CA GLN A 139 -8.69 25.11 50.59
C GLN A 139 -10.19 25.33 50.36
N VAL A 140 -10.56 25.54 49.10
CA VAL A 140 -11.97 25.68 48.71
C VAL A 140 -12.56 24.30 48.53
N GLN A 141 -13.75 24.07 49.07
CA GLN A 141 -14.50 22.84 48.90
C GLN A 141 -15.97 23.13 48.61
N GLY A 142 -16.62 22.26 47.85
CA GLY A 142 -18.04 22.40 47.55
C GLY A 142 -18.67 21.12 47.05
N ARG A 143 -20.01 21.14 47.01
CA ARG A 143 -20.87 20.04 46.59
C ARG A 143 -21.96 20.59 45.68
N LEU A 144 -22.15 19.98 44.52
CA LEU A 144 -23.15 20.36 43.54
C LEU A 144 -23.99 19.14 43.15
N SER A 145 -25.31 19.29 43.18
CA SER A 145 -26.24 18.29 42.65
C SER A 145 -26.45 18.52 41.16
N LEU A 146 -26.19 17.49 40.37
CA LEU A 146 -26.31 17.49 38.92
C LEU A 146 -27.61 16.81 38.51
N THR A 147 -28.32 17.43 37.56
CA THR A 147 -29.61 16.92 37.06
C THR A 147 -29.53 16.75 35.56
N GLY A 148 -29.77 15.53 35.10
CA GLY A 148 -29.73 15.15 33.68
C GLY A 148 -28.34 14.70 33.20
N PRO A 149 -28.29 13.89 32.13
CA PRO A 149 -27.03 13.51 31.49
C PRO A 149 -26.41 14.71 30.76
N GLY A 150 -25.07 14.81 30.77
CA GLY A 150 -24.37 15.94 30.16
C GLY A 150 -22.86 15.94 30.43
N MET A 151 -22.20 17.05 30.10
CA MET A 151 -20.78 17.27 30.36
C MET A 151 -20.59 18.43 31.34
N VAL A 152 -20.02 18.15 32.50
CA VAL A 152 -19.68 19.15 33.52
C VAL A 152 -18.26 19.64 33.30
N LEU A 153 -18.09 20.95 33.29
CA LEU A 153 -16.82 21.65 33.10
C LEU A 153 -16.49 22.41 34.38
N LEU A 154 -15.41 22.00 35.05
CA LEU A 154 -14.83 22.78 36.14
C LEU A 154 -13.76 23.69 35.54
N LEU A 155 -13.91 24.99 35.76
CA LEU A 155 -13.12 26.03 35.11
C LEU A 155 -12.31 26.78 36.17
N TRP A 156 -10.98 26.73 36.04
CA TRP A 156 -10.06 27.57 36.81
C TRP A 156 -9.45 28.61 35.88
N ASP A 157 -9.78 29.87 36.09
CA ASP A 157 -9.39 30.99 35.25
C ASP A 157 -8.37 31.90 35.96
N ASN A 158 -7.31 32.25 35.23
CA ASN A 158 -6.24 33.15 35.63
C ASN A 158 -6.07 34.33 34.64
N SER A 159 -7.11 34.65 33.88
CA SER A 159 -7.16 35.76 32.92
C SER A 159 -6.75 37.11 33.53
N PHE A 160 -7.01 37.33 34.82
CA PHE A 160 -6.71 38.58 35.53
C PHE A 160 -5.25 38.72 35.98
N SER A 161 -4.41 37.69 35.84
CA SER A 161 -2.99 37.75 36.20
C SER A 161 -2.13 37.83 34.94
N TRP A 162 -1.49 38.98 34.71
CA TRP A 162 -0.65 39.18 33.52
C TRP A 162 0.76 38.60 33.64
N VAL A 163 1.25 38.38 34.86
CA VAL A 163 2.65 37.97 35.11
C VAL A 163 2.75 36.64 35.86
N ASN A 164 1.84 36.38 36.81
CA ASN A 164 1.97 35.24 37.72
C ASN A 164 1.19 34.03 37.21
N SER A 165 1.90 32.91 37.02
CA SER A 165 1.30 31.58 36.89
C SER A 165 0.91 31.03 38.27
N LYS A 166 -0.02 30.08 38.30
CA LYS A 166 -0.46 29.41 39.53
C LYS A 166 -0.24 27.92 39.45
N GLN A 167 -0.01 27.30 40.60
CA GLN A 167 0.01 25.85 40.75
C GLN A 167 -1.27 25.43 41.48
N LEU A 168 -2.15 24.72 40.78
CA LEU A 168 -3.42 24.21 41.28
C LEU A 168 -3.26 22.77 41.78
N ALA A 169 -3.74 22.51 42.98
CA ALA A 169 -4.00 21.17 43.50
C ALA A 169 -5.52 20.98 43.59
N TYR A 170 -6.05 19.87 43.08
CA TYR A 170 -7.49 19.58 43.14
C TYR A 170 -7.78 18.11 43.42
N ASN A 171 -8.95 17.87 44.01
CA ASN A 171 -9.58 16.58 44.17
C ASN A 171 -11.07 16.72 43.83
N VAL A 172 -11.54 15.99 42.83
CA VAL A 172 -12.92 16.03 42.36
C VAL A 172 -13.48 14.62 42.39
N GLU A 173 -14.64 14.44 43.01
CA GLU A 173 -15.36 13.18 43.09
C GLU A 173 -16.75 13.33 42.45
N LEU A 174 -17.13 12.42 41.56
CA LEU A 174 -18.48 12.33 41.00
C LEU A 174 -19.17 11.07 41.52
N LYS A 175 -20.33 11.25 42.10
CA LYS A 175 -21.24 10.21 42.57
C LYS A 175 -22.46 10.19 41.65
N GLN A 176 -22.71 9.13 40.90
CA GLN A 176 -23.83 9.08 39.97
C GLN A 176 -24.77 7.89 40.23
N ASP A 177 -26.08 8.15 40.15
CA ASP A 177 -27.13 7.15 40.33
C ASP A 177 -27.39 6.44 38.99
N THR A 178 -26.52 5.50 38.63
CA THR A 178 -26.73 4.68 37.42
C THR A 178 -27.73 3.57 37.72
N LEU A 179 -28.86 3.53 37.00
CA LEU A 179 -29.75 2.37 37.02
C LEU A 179 -28.98 1.15 36.49
N PRO A 180 -28.88 0.03 37.23
CA PRO A 180 -28.21 -1.16 36.74
C PRO A 180 -28.98 -1.70 35.53
N MET A 181 -28.31 -1.82 34.37
CA MET A 181 -28.85 -2.62 33.27
C MET A 181 -29.01 -4.06 33.75
N SER A 182 -30.21 -4.63 33.57
CA SER A 182 -30.47 -6.04 33.90
C SER A 182 -29.57 -6.96 33.08
N ASP A 183 -29.18 -8.10 33.67
CA ASP A 183 -28.34 -9.10 33.01
C ASP A 183 -28.98 -9.61 31.70
N ALA A 184 -30.31 -9.69 31.66
CA ALA A 184 -31.07 -10.03 30.45
C ALA A 184 -30.81 -9.02 29.30
N LYS A 185 -30.74 -7.73 29.60
CA LYS A 185 -30.49 -6.69 28.59
C LYS A 185 -29.04 -6.71 28.10
N ARG A 186 -28.08 -6.99 28.98
CA ARG A 186 -26.66 -7.17 28.60
C ARG A 186 -26.49 -8.38 27.70
N MET A 187 -27.13 -9.50 28.06
CA MET A 187 -27.12 -10.72 27.27
C MET A 187 -27.74 -10.49 25.89
N GLN A 188 -28.89 -9.82 25.82
CA GLN A 188 -29.53 -9.49 24.54
C GLN A 188 -28.62 -8.62 23.66
N LEU A 189 -28.00 -7.59 24.23
CA LEU A 189 -27.08 -6.71 23.51
C LEU A 189 -25.84 -7.47 23.00
N ALA A 190 -25.29 -8.39 23.78
CA ALA A 190 -24.20 -9.26 23.36
C ALA A 190 -24.60 -10.20 22.20
N LEU A 191 -25.80 -10.79 22.27
CA LEU A 191 -26.33 -11.66 21.22
C LEU A 191 -26.56 -10.91 19.90
N ASP A 192 -27.19 -9.73 19.96
CA ASP A 192 -27.41 -8.89 18.78
C ASP A 192 -26.08 -8.47 18.15
N ALA A 193 -25.11 -8.11 18.98
CA ALA A 193 -23.79 -7.71 18.54
C ALA A 193 -23.00 -8.87 17.92
N ARG A 194 -23.21 -10.09 18.39
CA ARG A 194 -22.66 -11.32 17.79
C ARG A 194 -23.31 -11.60 16.45
N LEU A 195 -24.64 -11.67 16.40
CA LEU A 195 -25.40 -11.99 15.19
C LEU A 195 -25.06 -11.04 14.03
N LYS A 196 -24.98 -9.73 14.31
CA LYS A 196 -24.54 -8.72 13.34
C LYS A 196 -23.13 -8.95 12.81
N ARG A 197 -22.22 -9.47 13.64
CA ARG A 197 -20.84 -9.77 13.21
C ARG A 197 -20.78 -11.05 12.42
N ASP A 198 -21.53 -12.08 12.82
CA ASP A 198 -21.63 -13.35 12.09
C ASP A 198 -22.20 -13.12 10.68
N GLN A 199 -23.21 -12.27 10.53
CA GLN A 199 -23.75 -11.89 9.22
C GLN A 199 -22.71 -11.18 8.35
N LYS A 200 -21.93 -10.24 8.91
CA LYS A 200 -20.86 -9.56 8.18
C LYS A 200 -19.74 -10.51 7.79
N LEU A 201 -19.42 -11.47 8.65
CA LEU A 201 -18.41 -12.50 8.36
C LEU A 201 -18.83 -13.33 7.15
N LEU A 202 -20.07 -13.81 7.11
CA LEU A 202 -20.60 -14.56 5.95
C LEU A 202 -20.56 -13.75 4.65
N GLN A 203 -20.87 -12.45 4.70
CA GLN A 203 -20.77 -11.56 3.54
C GLN A 203 -19.33 -11.44 3.05
N CYS A 204 -18.39 -11.18 3.97
CA CYS A 204 -16.98 -11.09 3.63
C CYS A 204 -16.40 -12.42 3.11
N GLU A 205 -16.85 -13.57 3.64
CA GLU A 205 -16.47 -14.89 3.14
C GLU A 205 -16.96 -15.10 1.70
N GLY A 206 -18.22 -14.76 1.40
CA GLY A 206 -18.73 -14.84 0.02
C GLY A 206 -18.01 -13.91 -0.95
N GLU A 207 -17.65 -12.70 -0.52
CA GLU A 207 -16.80 -11.78 -1.31
C GLU A 207 -15.39 -12.34 -1.52
N TYR A 208 -14.80 -12.94 -0.49
CA TYR A 208 -13.50 -13.58 -0.57
C TYR A 208 -13.50 -14.73 -1.59
N ASP A 209 -14.48 -15.64 -1.51
CA ASP A 209 -14.59 -16.77 -2.45
C ASP A 209 -14.75 -16.29 -3.89
N LYS A 210 -15.50 -15.20 -4.10
CA LYS A 210 -15.63 -14.58 -5.43
C LYS A 210 -14.30 -14.00 -5.92
N LEU A 211 -13.56 -13.33 -5.07
CA LEU A 211 -12.25 -12.78 -5.43
C LEU A 211 -11.22 -13.90 -5.68
N GLU A 212 -11.24 -14.96 -4.87
CA GLU A 212 -10.37 -16.11 -5.02
C GLU A 212 -10.61 -16.81 -6.37
N THR A 213 -11.88 -17.05 -6.72
CA THR A 213 -12.23 -17.61 -8.03
C THR A 213 -11.79 -16.70 -9.17
N GLN A 214 -11.97 -15.38 -9.04
CA GLN A 214 -11.49 -14.42 -10.04
C GLN A 214 -9.96 -14.48 -10.21
N VAL A 215 -9.21 -14.47 -9.11
CA VAL A 215 -7.74 -14.59 -9.13
C VAL A 215 -7.31 -15.89 -9.82
N GLN A 216 -7.99 -16.99 -9.55
CA GLN A 216 -7.70 -18.27 -10.19
C GLN A 216 -7.98 -18.25 -11.70
N THR A 217 -9.08 -17.62 -12.14
CA THR A 217 -9.39 -17.48 -13.57
C THR A 217 -8.38 -16.59 -14.32
N GLU A 218 -7.95 -15.50 -13.69
CA GLU A 218 -6.92 -14.62 -14.26
C GLU A 218 -5.57 -15.33 -14.33
N ALA A 219 -5.21 -16.11 -13.31
CA ALA A 219 -3.99 -16.91 -13.33
C ALA A 219 -3.97 -17.93 -14.49
N GLN A 220 -5.08 -18.64 -14.73
CA GLN A 220 -5.22 -19.55 -15.86
C GLN A 220 -5.11 -18.81 -17.21
N THR A 221 -5.66 -17.61 -17.30
CA THR A 221 -5.58 -16.77 -18.51
C THR A 221 -4.14 -16.34 -18.78
N ILE A 222 -3.40 -15.94 -17.73
CA ILE A 222 -1.99 -15.60 -17.82
C ILE A 222 -1.16 -16.79 -18.30
N GLU A 223 -1.40 -17.99 -17.77
CA GLU A 223 -0.72 -19.22 -18.22
C GLU A 223 -0.97 -19.51 -19.70
N LEU A 224 -2.21 -19.35 -20.17
CA LEU A 224 -2.55 -19.52 -21.58
C LEU A 224 -1.84 -18.51 -22.49
N LEU A 225 -1.81 -17.24 -22.09
CA LEU A 225 -1.10 -16.20 -22.84
C LEU A 225 0.41 -16.45 -22.88
N HIS A 226 1.02 -16.92 -21.79
CA HIS A 226 2.43 -17.31 -21.81
C HIS A 226 2.69 -18.42 -22.83
N HIS A 227 1.85 -19.45 -22.86
CA HIS A 227 2.01 -20.54 -23.83
C HIS A 227 1.90 -20.05 -25.28
N GLN A 228 0.95 -19.15 -25.57
CA GLN A 228 0.82 -18.55 -26.90
C GLN A 228 2.05 -17.72 -27.31
N ILE A 229 2.63 -16.97 -26.38
CA ILE A 229 3.86 -16.21 -26.63
C ILE A 229 5.01 -17.16 -26.95
N GLU A 230 5.16 -18.25 -26.21
CA GLU A 230 6.19 -19.27 -26.46
C GLU A 230 6.03 -19.92 -27.85
N GLU A 231 4.80 -20.25 -28.24
CA GLU A 231 4.50 -20.81 -29.56
C GLU A 231 4.87 -19.84 -30.68
N LEU A 232 4.45 -18.57 -30.57
CA LEU A 232 4.78 -17.54 -31.56
C LEU A 232 6.29 -17.29 -31.65
N GLN A 233 7.01 -17.33 -30.53
CA GLN A 233 8.47 -17.24 -30.52
C GLN A 233 9.15 -18.44 -31.18
N ALA A 234 8.57 -19.64 -31.09
CA ALA A 234 9.08 -20.81 -31.78
C ALA A 234 8.85 -20.71 -33.31
N GLN A 235 7.66 -20.29 -33.73
CA GLN A 235 7.33 -20.06 -35.14
C GLN A 235 8.23 -19.00 -35.77
N LEU A 236 8.49 -17.89 -35.04
CA LEU A 236 9.38 -16.82 -35.51
C LEU A 236 10.79 -17.35 -35.76
N ARG A 237 11.36 -18.11 -34.81
CA ARG A 237 12.68 -18.73 -34.98
C ARG A 237 12.74 -19.67 -36.19
N GLN A 238 11.70 -20.49 -36.39
CA GLN A 238 11.62 -21.38 -37.55
C GLN A 238 11.61 -20.61 -38.88
N HIS A 239 10.89 -19.49 -38.95
CA HIS A 239 10.86 -18.64 -40.15
C HIS A 239 12.20 -17.92 -40.39
N GLU A 240 12.90 -17.50 -39.34
CA GLU A 240 14.23 -16.92 -39.44
C GLU A 240 15.25 -17.93 -39.99
N GLU A 241 15.26 -19.15 -39.46
CA GLU A 241 16.11 -20.24 -39.97
C GLU A 241 15.78 -20.57 -41.43
N SER A 242 14.49 -20.69 -41.77
CA SER A 242 14.06 -20.94 -43.14
C SER A 242 14.51 -19.81 -44.08
N LYS A 243 14.35 -18.55 -43.68
CA LYS A 243 14.83 -17.40 -44.43
C LYS A 243 16.34 -17.45 -44.65
N GLU A 244 17.13 -17.81 -43.64
CA GLU A 244 18.57 -17.93 -43.78
C GLU A 244 18.95 -19.02 -44.80
N THR A 245 18.26 -20.17 -44.78
CA THR A 245 18.52 -21.23 -45.77
C THR A 245 18.15 -20.81 -47.19
N ILE A 246 17.05 -20.07 -47.37
CA ILE A 246 16.64 -19.53 -48.67
C ILE A 246 17.65 -18.48 -49.14
N MET A 247 18.14 -17.63 -48.25
CA MET A 247 19.15 -16.62 -48.57
C MET A 247 20.45 -17.27 -49.05
N LYS A 248 20.95 -18.30 -48.36
CA LYS A 248 22.13 -19.07 -48.80
C LYS A 248 21.95 -19.69 -50.20
N LYS A 249 20.77 -20.26 -50.48
CA LYS A 249 20.45 -20.80 -51.81
C LYS A 249 20.37 -19.71 -52.87
N LYS A 250 19.78 -18.57 -52.55
CA LYS A 250 19.71 -17.41 -53.44
C LYS A 250 21.13 -16.95 -53.80
N ASP A 251 22.02 -16.83 -52.82
CA ASP A 251 23.40 -16.40 -53.03
C ASP A 251 24.16 -17.41 -53.90
N GLN A 252 24.01 -18.71 -53.63
CA GLN A 252 24.59 -19.79 -54.45
C GLN A 252 24.11 -19.76 -55.90
N VAL A 253 22.81 -19.55 -56.12
CA VAL A 253 22.26 -19.42 -57.49
C VAL A 253 22.76 -18.13 -58.15
N GLY A 254 22.93 -17.06 -57.38
CA GLY A 254 23.55 -15.82 -57.86
C GLY A 254 24.97 -16.05 -58.39
N GLU A 255 25.82 -16.74 -57.62
CA GLU A 255 27.17 -17.11 -58.04
C GLU A 255 27.16 -17.95 -59.34
N GLN A 256 26.26 -18.94 -59.43
CA GLN A 256 26.12 -19.74 -60.66
C GLN A 256 25.69 -18.92 -61.88
N ILE A 257 24.81 -17.94 -61.69
CA ILE A 257 24.39 -17.02 -62.77
C ILE A 257 25.58 -16.19 -63.23
N ASP A 258 26.39 -15.68 -62.30
CA ASP A 258 27.57 -14.88 -62.63
C ASP A 258 28.61 -15.71 -63.39
N ASP A 259 28.87 -16.95 -62.95
CA ASP A 259 29.75 -17.90 -63.64
C ASP A 259 29.28 -18.20 -65.07
N LEU A 260 27.99 -18.56 -65.24
CA LEU A 260 27.42 -18.82 -66.56
C LEU A 260 27.42 -17.59 -67.47
N THR A 261 27.19 -16.40 -66.90
CA THR A 261 27.26 -15.13 -67.64
C THR A 261 28.68 -14.91 -68.15
N TRP A 262 29.69 -15.17 -67.31
CA TRP A 262 31.09 -15.07 -67.70
C TRP A 262 31.46 -16.10 -68.79
N GLU A 263 31.01 -17.36 -68.65
CA GLU A 263 31.20 -18.40 -69.67
C GLU A 263 30.57 -18.04 -71.01
N LEU A 264 29.30 -17.59 -71.00
CA LEU A 264 28.58 -17.17 -72.19
C LEU A 264 29.26 -15.98 -72.86
N GLN A 265 29.71 -14.99 -72.09
CA GLN A 265 30.48 -13.87 -72.62
C GLN A 265 31.77 -14.37 -73.27
N ALA A 266 32.53 -15.23 -72.60
CA ALA A 266 33.76 -15.79 -73.15
C ALA A 266 33.54 -16.64 -74.42
N LEU A 267 32.41 -17.36 -74.53
CA LEU A 267 32.04 -18.12 -75.72
C LEU A 267 31.57 -17.21 -76.85
N SER A 268 30.80 -16.17 -76.55
CA SER A 268 30.30 -15.22 -77.56
C SER A 268 31.42 -14.61 -78.39
N TRP A 269 32.55 -14.27 -77.76
CA TRP A 269 33.76 -13.79 -78.43
C TRP A 269 34.40 -14.83 -79.35
N ARG A 270 34.33 -16.11 -79.00
CA ARG A 270 34.89 -17.21 -79.79
C ARG A 270 34.02 -17.59 -80.98
N CYS A 271 32.72 -17.30 -80.93
CA CYS A 271 31.79 -17.56 -82.02
C CYS A 271 31.79 -16.48 -83.10
N LEU A 272 32.50 -15.37 -82.92
CA LEU A 272 32.65 -14.34 -83.94
C LEU A 272 33.52 -14.87 -85.09
N ASP A 273 33.04 -14.69 -86.33
CA ASP A 273 33.86 -14.96 -87.51
C ASP A 273 35.13 -14.10 -87.47
N GLN A 274 36.24 -14.66 -87.96
CA GLN A 274 37.54 -14.00 -87.90
C GLN A 274 37.52 -12.65 -88.62
N THR A 275 36.73 -12.51 -89.69
CA THR A 275 36.56 -11.23 -90.40
C THR A 275 35.83 -10.17 -89.57
N VAL A 276 34.81 -10.58 -88.80
CA VAL A 276 34.04 -9.71 -87.91
C VAL A 276 34.87 -9.32 -86.69
N LEU A 277 35.63 -10.27 -86.13
CA LEU A 277 36.55 -10.01 -85.03
C LEU A 277 37.61 -8.99 -85.43
N HIS A 278 38.23 -9.14 -86.61
CA HIS A 278 39.20 -8.17 -87.12
C HIS A 278 38.59 -6.77 -87.29
N ARG A 279 37.38 -6.67 -87.84
CA ARG A 279 36.68 -5.38 -87.95
C ARG A 279 36.41 -4.76 -86.59
N ILE A 280 36.00 -5.53 -85.59
CA ILE A 280 35.77 -5.01 -84.23
C ILE A 280 37.08 -4.51 -83.61
N LEU A 281 38.17 -5.26 -83.77
CA LEU A 281 39.49 -4.89 -83.25
C LEU A 281 40.04 -3.61 -83.92
N ASP A 282 39.69 -3.34 -85.18
CA ASP A 282 40.07 -2.10 -85.88
C ASP A 282 39.40 -0.83 -85.33
N TYR A 283 38.27 -0.96 -84.62
CA TYR A 283 37.59 0.17 -83.98
C TYR A 283 37.99 0.41 -82.52
N LEU A 284 38.78 -0.48 -81.91
CA LEU A 284 39.23 -0.33 -80.52
C LEU A 284 40.50 0.52 -80.42
N ASP A 285 40.54 1.45 -79.47
CA ASP A 285 41.74 2.21 -79.16
C ASP A 285 42.79 1.32 -78.46
N GLN A 286 44.06 1.70 -78.49
CA GLN A 286 45.14 0.91 -77.88
C GLN A 286 44.91 0.61 -76.40
N LYS A 287 44.25 1.53 -75.68
CA LYS A 287 43.90 1.34 -74.26
C LYS A 287 42.87 0.24 -74.06
N ASP A 288 41.86 0.18 -74.92
CA ASP A 288 40.79 -0.81 -74.87
C ASP A 288 41.31 -2.19 -75.32
N LEU A 289 42.21 -2.21 -76.31
CA LEU A 289 42.95 -3.41 -76.68
C LEU A 289 43.79 -3.94 -75.51
N PHE A 290 44.53 -3.08 -74.80
CA PHE A 290 45.31 -3.50 -73.62
C PHE A 290 44.43 -4.02 -72.48
N ALA A 291 43.31 -3.36 -72.19
CA ALA A 291 42.34 -3.84 -71.20
C ALA A 291 41.79 -5.22 -71.60
N TRP A 292 41.48 -5.40 -72.89
CA TRP A 292 41.01 -6.67 -73.44
C TRP A 292 42.07 -7.78 -73.35
N LEU A 293 43.33 -7.47 -73.71
CA LEU A 293 44.49 -8.37 -73.62
C LEU A 293 44.69 -8.88 -72.17
N LEU A 294 44.50 -8.02 -71.17
CA LEU A 294 44.70 -8.38 -69.75
C LEU A 294 43.64 -9.35 -69.21
N THR A 295 42.45 -9.37 -69.81
CA THR A 295 41.33 -10.20 -69.32
C THR A 295 41.38 -11.66 -69.78
N ASN A 296 42.08 -11.99 -70.88
CA ASN A 296 42.14 -13.36 -71.39
C ASN A 296 43.44 -13.68 -72.15
N LYS A 297 44.23 -14.61 -71.60
CA LYS A 297 45.53 -15.03 -72.14
C LYS A 297 45.46 -15.55 -73.59
N MET A 298 44.38 -16.21 -73.97
CA MET A 298 44.20 -16.72 -75.35
C MET A 298 43.79 -15.59 -76.32
N CYS A 299 42.97 -14.64 -75.87
CA CYS A 299 42.69 -13.44 -76.67
C CYS A 299 43.95 -12.60 -76.87
N CYS A 300 44.84 -12.62 -75.86
CA CYS A 300 46.19 -12.10 -75.93
C CYS A 300 46.98 -12.63 -77.13
N ASP A 301 47.00 -13.95 -77.28
CA ASP A 301 47.77 -14.60 -78.35
C ASP A 301 47.15 -14.32 -79.74
N PHE A 302 45.82 -14.28 -79.84
CA PHE A 302 45.12 -13.90 -81.07
C PHE A 302 45.34 -12.43 -81.47
N ALA A 303 45.23 -11.49 -80.54
CA ALA A 303 45.48 -10.07 -80.82
C ALA A 303 46.95 -9.81 -81.14
N ARG A 304 47.90 -10.50 -80.49
CA ARG A 304 49.32 -10.43 -80.87
C ARG A 304 49.56 -10.98 -82.28
N ALA A 305 48.93 -12.11 -82.63
CA ALA A 305 49.01 -12.66 -83.98
C ALA A 305 48.40 -11.72 -85.03
N TYR A 306 47.31 -11.02 -84.68
CA TYR A 306 46.71 -10.00 -85.54
C TYR A 306 47.60 -8.76 -85.69
N GLN A 307 48.12 -8.21 -84.59
CA GLN A 307 49.04 -7.07 -84.64
C GLN A 307 50.30 -7.41 -85.45
N ALA A 308 50.84 -8.61 -85.30
CA ALA A 308 51.96 -9.08 -86.11
C ALA A 308 51.64 -9.11 -87.61
N ARG A 309 50.41 -9.51 -88.00
CA ARG A 309 49.95 -9.48 -89.40
C ARG A 309 49.66 -8.07 -89.91
N LYS A 310 49.11 -7.18 -89.08
CA LYS A 310 48.84 -5.78 -89.45
C LYS A 310 50.16 -5.04 -89.71
N SER A 311 51.12 -5.19 -88.81
CA SER A 311 52.47 -4.60 -88.96
C SER A 311 53.24 -5.13 -90.18
N SER A 312 52.98 -6.36 -90.64
CA SER A 312 53.60 -6.89 -91.87
C SER A 312 52.93 -6.36 -93.15
N VAL A 313 51.62 -6.09 -93.12
CA VAL A 313 50.91 -5.54 -94.29
C VAL A 313 51.24 -4.05 -94.48
N ASP A 314 51.41 -3.29 -93.40
CA ASP A 314 51.85 -1.90 -93.47
C ASP A 314 53.34 -1.75 -93.87
N SER A 315 54.17 -2.79 -93.72
CA SER A 315 55.57 -2.78 -94.19
C SER A 315 55.75 -3.15 -95.67
N ASP A 316 54.86 -3.97 -96.24
CA ASP A 316 54.90 -4.37 -97.67
C ASP A 316 54.28 -3.32 -98.62
N GLY A 317 53.63 -2.28 -98.08
CA GLY A 317 53.02 -1.20 -98.86
C GLY A 317 53.96 -0.05 -99.25
N CYS A 318 55.24 -0.08 -98.86
CA CYS A 318 56.18 1.03 -99.08
C CYS A 318 57.20 0.83 -100.21
N ASP A 319 57.19 -0.31 -100.92
CA ASP A 319 58.06 -0.56 -102.08
C ASP A 319 57.26 -0.68 -103.39
N VAL A 320 56.50 0.37 -103.74
CA VAL A 320 56.26 0.75 -105.15
C VAL A 320 56.30 2.27 -105.27
N ALA A 321 57.52 2.80 -105.37
CA ALA A 321 57.86 4.01 -106.12
C ALA A 321 59.27 3.83 -106.69
#